data_AF-A0A0G4LX21-F1
#
_entry.id   AF-A0A0G4LX21-F1
#
_cell.length_a   1.000
_cell.length_b   1.000
_cell.length_c   1.000
_cell.angle_alpha   90.00
_cell.angle_beta   90.00
_cell.angle_gamma   90.00
#
_symmetry.space_group_name_H-M   'P 1'
#
loop_
_entity.id
_entity.type
_entity.pdbx_description
1 polymer ?
#
loop_
_entity_poly.entity_id
_entity_poly.type
_entity_poly.pdbx_seq_one_letter_code
_entity_poly.pdbx_strand_id
1 'polypeptide(L)'
;MSNSNSNSNNGSATSTNRRVRPENHRTRVAFRRSRPSAAAMAAASTPADTGRPAESEAKVVNETDDGFVDISASEPDEQDLLASQMDRQSFSPVPAIFTSPPPIKETHRSHTLTQQNATMHECLPLLAGDSDTLELNRHGVPRLRREAHVKYLHKQLGKLPAPYLIADASRPWFLFWSLNGLALLGEDVSMYRQQLIDTARAMQNPNGGFGGGHGQMSHLATSFALILSIAIVGGEELYEVIDRKAMWKWLYDTILAEPRWRVRPRTGADQVFDEEDRVATIHPAYTIPEQKAYAMKAYFAAKTGF
;
A
#
# COMPACT_ATOMS: atom_id res chain seq x y z
N MET A 1 -31.61 -68.38 -28.92
CA MET A 1 -30.82 -69.54 -29.37
C MET A 1 -29.35 -69.20 -29.25
N SER A 2 -28.61 -70.09 -28.61
CA SER A 2 -27.21 -70.07 -28.20
C SER A 2 -26.24 -69.82 -29.37
N ASN A 3 -25.13 -69.11 -29.14
CA ASN A 3 -23.82 -69.77 -28.98
C ASN A 3 -22.65 -68.82 -28.73
N SER A 4 -21.66 -69.42 -28.10
CA SER A 4 -20.46 -68.94 -27.43
C SER A 4 -19.17 -69.06 -28.28
N ASN A 5 -18.11 -68.41 -27.75
CA ASN A 5 -16.66 -68.65 -27.95
C ASN A 5 -16.02 -68.17 -29.27
N SER A 6 -14.92 -67.42 -29.26
CA SER A 6 -13.61 -67.84 -28.77
C SER A 6 -12.55 -66.73 -28.91
N ASN A 7 -11.56 -66.79 -28.02
CA ASN A 7 -10.35 -65.97 -27.94
C ASN A 7 -9.48 -66.00 -29.21
N SER A 8 -8.83 -64.86 -29.50
CA SER A 8 -7.40 -64.88 -29.86
C SER A 8 -6.71 -63.64 -29.31
N ASN A 9 -5.59 -63.90 -28.65
CA ASN A 9 -4.74 -63.02 -27.88
C ASN A 9 -3.67 -62.45 -28.82
N ASN A 10 -3.43 -61.14 -28.83
CA ASN A 10 -2.10 -60.62 -29.15
C ASN A 10 -1.92 -59.21 -28.56
N GLY A 11 -0.89 -59.09 -27.72
CA GLY A 11 -0.67 -57.96 -26.84
C GLY A 11 -0.06 -56.74 -27.51
N SER A 12 -0.22 -55.60 -26.84
CA SER A 12 0.66 -54.44 -26.94
C SER A 12 0.37 -53.48 -25.78
N ALA A 13 1.25 -53.53 -24.77
CA ALA A 13 1.65 -52.46 -23.86
C ALA A 13 0.59 -51.44 -23.38
N THR A 14 0.01 -51.72 -22.22
CA THR A 14 -0.64 -50.71 -21.37
C THR A 14 0.41 -49.86 -20.64
N SER A 15 0.72 -48.67 -21.18
CA SER A 15 1.42 -47.62 -20.42
C SER A 15 0.42 -46.94 -19.48
N THR A 16 0.32 -47.43 -18.25
CA THR A 16 -0.39 -46.75 -17.16
C THR A 16 0.34 -45.46 -16.78
N ASN A 17 -0.14 -44.34 -17.29
CA ASN A 17 0.39 -43.02 -16.95
C ASN A 17 -0.13 -42.60 -15.56
N ARG A 18 0.53 -43.09 -14.51
CA ARG A 18 0.25 -42.71 -13.12
C ARG A 18 0.78 -41.30 -12.88
N ARG A 19 -0.09 -40.30 -12.97
CA ARG A 19 0.22 -38.89 -12.65
C ARG A 19 0.66 -38.78 -11.18
N VAL A 20 1.96 -38.69 -10.95
CA VAL A 20 2.55 -38.36 -9.66
C VAL A 20 2.30 -36.87 -9.40
N ARG A 21 1.71 -36.53 -8.24
CA ARG A 21 1.54 -35.14 -7.80
C ARG A 21 2.92 -34.53 -7.55
N PRO A 22 3.21 -33.29 -8.00
CA PRO A 22 4.47 -32.64 -7.65
C PRO A 22 4.47 -32.31 -6.15
N GLU A 23 5.50 -32.77 -5.43
CA GLU A 23 5.76 -32.34 -4.06
C GLU A 23 6.16 -30.87 -4.07
N ASN A 24 5.29 -30.01 -3.53
CA ASN A 24 5.56 -28.60 -3.28
C ASN A 24 6.71 -28.45 -2.26
N HIS A 25 7.94 -28.35 -2.75
CA HIS A 25 9.09 -27.95 -1.95
C HIS A 25 8.97 -26.44 -1.67
N ARG A 26 8.33 -26.11 -0.55
CA ARG A 26 8.25 -24.73 -0.05
C ARG A 26 9.51 -24.45 0.75
N THR A 27 10.43 -23.65 0.21
CA THR A 27 11.63 -23.19 0.91
C THR A 27 11.23 -22.42 2.17
N ARG A 28 11.34 -23.05 3.35
CA ARG A 28 11.15 -22.39 4.65
C ARG A 28 12.45 -21.67 5.03
N VAL A 29 12.44 -20.34 5.01
CA VAL A 29 13.48 -19.55 5.68
C VAL A 29 13.08 -19.43 7.15
N ALA A 30 13.81 -20.13 8.03
CA ALA A 30 13.62 -20.04 9.47
C ALA A 30 14.54 -18.95 10.04
N PHE A 31 13.95 -17.88 10.59
CA PHE A 31 14.70 -16.89 11.35
C PHE A 31 14.92 -17.39 12.77
N ARG A 32 16.20 -17.50 13.16
CA ARG A 32 16.60 -17.92 14.50
C ARG A 32 16.26 -16.80 15.49
N ARG A 33 15.23 -16.98 16.32
CA ARG A 33 14.93 -16.07 17.43
C ARG A 33 16.04 -16.15 18.47
N SER A 34 16.82 -15.08 18.61
CA SER A 34 17.73 -14.90 19.73
C SER A 34 16.91 -14.64 21.00
N ARG A 35 17.07 -15.50 22.03
CA ARG A 35 16.53 -15.20 23.36
C ARG A 35 17.36 -14.05 23.97
N PRO A 36 16.73 -13.00 24.54
CA PRO A 36 17.47 -11.98 25.25
C PRO A 36 18.13 -12.56 26.52
N SER A 37 19.33 -12.08 26.82
CA SER A 37 20.12 -12.43 28.01
C SER A 37 19.40 -12.05 29.30
N ALA A 38 19.60 -12.84 30.36
CA ALA A 38 19.01 -12.67 31.69
C ALA A 38 19.29 -11.29 32.34
N ALA A 39 20.26 -10.52 31.82
CA ALA A 39 20.53 -9.16 32.27
C ALA A 39 19.41 -8.14 31.92
N ALA A 40 18.59 -8.42 30.89
CA ALA A 40 17.49 -7.53 30.48
C ALA A 40 16.21 -7.71 31.34
N MET A 41 16.13 -8.73 32.19
CA MET A 41 14.95 -9.03 33.02
C MET A 41 15.00 -8.38 34.40
N ALA A 42 16.11 -7.76 34.79
CA ALA A 42 16.31 -7.20 36.13
C ALA A 42 16.02 -5.69 36.25
N ALA A 43 15.72 -5.00 35.14
CA ALA A 43 15.55 -3.54 35.13
C ALA A 43 14.08 -3.06 35.15
N ALA A 44 13.11 -3.96 35.28
CA ALA A 44 11.69 -3.61 35.23
C ALA A 44 10.94 -4.13 36.47
N SER A 45 11.25 -3.56 37.65
CA SER A 45 10.46 -3.75 38.87
C SER A 45 10.76 -2.66 39.90
N THR A 46 10.07 -1.52 39.85
CA THR A 46 9.77 -0.70 41.05
C THR A 46 8.62 0.29 40.77
N PRO A 47 7.63 0.45 41.67
CA PRO A 47 6.47 1.33 41.46
C PRO A 47 6.47 2.65 42.26
N ALA A 48 5.78 3.64 41.69
CA ALA A 48 4.92 4.69 42.30
C ALA A 48 5.48 5.91 43.09
N ASP A 49 5.25 7.10 42.51
CA ASP A 49 4.36 8.19 42.98
C ASP A 49 4.83 9.37 43.89
N THR A 50 4.33 10.56 43.51
CA THR A 50 4.15 11.89 44.16
C THR A 50 5.32 12.85 44.47
N GLY A 51 5.13 14.14 44.10
CA GLY A 51 5.71 15.31 44.80
C GLY A 51 6.34 16.40 43.93
N ARG A 52 5.82 17.64 44.00
CA ARG A 52 6.23 18.87 43.26
C ARG A 52 7.23 19.74 44.11
N PRO A 53 7.66 20.95 43.66
CA PRO A 53 9.01 21.31 43.19
C PRO A 53 9.80 22.24 44.16
N ALA A 54 11.10 22.46 43.88
CA ALA A 54 11.88 23.57 44.47
C ALA A 54 13.02 24.01 43.54
N GLU A 55 13.53 25.21 43.81
CA GLU A 55 14.08 26.22 42.92
C GLU A 55 15.59 26.14 42.61
N SER A 56 15.98 27.07 41.75
CA SER A 56 17.29 27.55 41.27
C SER A 56 18.49 27.47 42.21
N GLU A 57 19.70 27.35 41.64
CA GLU A 57 20.72 28.43 41.62
C GLU A 57 21.97 28.05 40.81
N ALA A 58 22.72 29.07 40.38
CA ALA A 58 23.81 29.02 39.41
C ALA A 58 25.15 29.52 40.00
N LYS A 59 26.26 29.07 39.37
CA LYS A 59 27.67 29.56 39.43
C LYS A 59 28.38 29.39 40.78
N VAL A 60 29.69 29.10 40.88
CA VAL A 60 30.86 29.89 40.41
C VAL A 60 32.11 29.00 40.28
N VAL A 61 32.99 29.47 39.41
CA VAL A 61 34.35 29.08 38.99
C VAL A 61 35.36 29.07 40.15
N ASN A 62 36.43 28.25 40.05
CA ASN A 62 37.74 28.63 40.56
C ASN A 62 38.85 28.08 39.64
N GLU A 63 39.62 29.01 39.08
CA GLU A 63 40.91 28.80 38.42
C GLU A 63 42.01 28.69 39.49
N THR A 64 43.00 27.83 39.25
CA THR A 64 44.40 28.10 39.58
C THR A 64 45.28 27.44 38.52
N ASP A 65 45.91 28.31 37.74
CA ASP A 65 47.08 28.10 36.88
C ASP A 65 48.31 27.79 37.73
N ASP A 66 49.22 26.96 37.21
CA ASP A 66 50.66 26.95 37.52
C ASP A 66 51.35 26.11 36.43
N GLY A 67 52.00 26.80 35.50
CA GLY A 67 52.56 26.24 34.27
C GLY A 67 53.88 25.48 34.40
N PHE A 68 54.14 24.66 33.38
CA PHE A 68 55.47 24.40 32.83
C PHE A 68 55.31 23.99 31.35
N VAL A 69 55.91 24.78 30.45
CA VAL A 69 55.92 24.55 29.01
C VAL A 69 57.23 23.89 28.64
N ASP A 70 57.19 22.67 28.09
CA ASP A 70 58.33 22.07 27.41
C ASP A 70 58.08 22.10 25.89
N ILE A 71 58.90 22.88 25.19
CA ILE A 71 58.85 23.07 23.74
C ILE A 71 59.79 22.03 23.11
N SER A 72 59.21 20.92 22.67
CA SER A 72 59.78 20.12 21.58
C SER A 72 58.67 19.81 20.58
N ALA A 73 58.37 20.80 19.74
CA ALA A 73 57.51 20.63 18.59
C ALA A 73 58.29 19.83 17.53
N SER A 74 58.00 18.54 17.41
CA SER A 74 58.18 17.83 16.14
C SER A 74 57.08 18.31 15.20
N GLU A 75 57.47 18.95 14.09
CA GLU A 75 56.52 19.32 13.04
C GLU A 75 55.78 18.07 12.55
N PRO A 76 54.44 18.10 12.42
CA PRO A 76 53.69 16.96 11.90
C PRO A 76 54.08 16.76 10.44
N ASP A 77 54.54 15.55 10.11
CA ASP A 77 54.91 15.15 8.75
C ASP A 77 53.79 15.53 7.76
N GLU A 78 54.14 16.20 6.66
CA GLU A 78 53.19 16.52 5.57
C GLU A 78 52.46 15.27 5.05
N GLN A 79 53.05 14.09 5.23
CA GLN A 79 52.45 12.79 4.95
C GLN A 79 51.27 12.44 5.89
N ASP A 80 51.31 12.83 7.16
CA ASP A 80 50.23 12.61 8.15
C ASP A 80 49.10 13.64 7.99
N LEU A 81 49.42 14.86 7.57
CA LEU A 81 48.41 15.85 7.16
C LEU A 81 47.72 15.45 5.86
N LEU A 82 48.44 14.85 4.90
CA LEU A 82 47.86 14.28 3.69
C LEU A 82 47.08 13.00 3.97
N ALA A 83 47.55 12.11 4.85
CA ALA A 83 46.82 10.91 5.26
C ALA A 83 45.53 11.26 6.01
N SER A 84 45.55 12.26 6.89
CA SER A 84 44.34 12.76 7.57
C SER A 84 43.41 13.58 6.67
N GLN A 85 43.92 14.19 5.58
CA GLN A 85 43.11 14.78 4.50
C GLN A 85 42.51 13.72 3.57
N MET A 86 43.18 12.58 3.37
CA MET A 86 42.68 11.46 2.57
C MET A 86 41.68 10.59 3.36
N ASP A 87 41.79 10.53 4.69
CA ASP A 87 40.86 9.79 5.56
C ASP A 87 39.58 10.59 5.92
N ARG A 88 39.53 11.87 5.53
CA ARG A 88 38.33 12.73 5.60
C ARG A 88 37.58 12.86 4.28
N GLN A 89 37.86 12.02 3.28
CA GLN A 89 36.82 11.70 2.31
C GLN A 89 35.82 10.81 3.03
N SER A 90 34.90 11.43 3.77
CA SER A 90 33.74 10.76 4.34
C SER A 90 33.05 10.04 3.18
N PHE A 91 33.29 8.74 3.04
CA PHE A 91 32.53 7.91 2.12
C PHE A 91 31.09 8.02 2.61
N SER A 92 30.28 8.83 1.91
CA SER A 92 28.86 8.84 2.17
C SER A 92 28.38 7.41 1.96
N PRO A 93 27.75 6.79 2.97
CA PRO A 93 27.30 5.40 2.85
C PRO A 93 26.21 5.24 1.80
N VAL A 94 25.63 6.37 1.33
CA VAL A 94 24.65 6.42 0.25
C VAL A 94 25.35 6.72 -1.10
N PRO A 95 25.17 5.86 -2.12
CA PRO A 95 25.76 6.07 -3.45
C PRO A 95 25.34 7.39 -4.12
N ALA A 96 26.27 8.00 -4.86
CA ALA A 96 26.08 9.28 -5.56
C ALA A 96 24.86 9.32 -6.50
N ILE A 97 24.45 8.17 -7.06
CA ILE A 97 23.25 8.07 -7.91
C ILE A 97 21.95 8.48 -7.20
N PHE A 98 21.91 8.43 -5.86
CA PHE A 98 20.76 8.83 -5.06
C PHE A 98 20.90 10.24 -4.46
N THR A 99 22.12 10.77 -4.42
CA THR A 99 22.44 12.04 -3.73
C THR A 99 22.90 13.14 -4.68
N SER A 100 22.91 12.87 -5.99
CA SER A 100 23.28 13.83 -7.03
C SER A 100 22.17 14.00 -8.08
N PRO A 101 22.02 15.19 -8.67
CA PRO A 101 21.14 15.38 -9.83
C PRO A 101 21.52 14.50 -11.02
N PRO A 102 20.56 14.20 -11.93
CA PRO A 102 20.86 13.51 -13.17
C PRO A 102 21.95 14.23 -13.97
N PRO A 103 22.85 13.48 -14.65
CA PRO A 103 23.95 14.08 -15.41
C PRO A 103 23.45 14.84 -16.65
N ILE A 104 22.32 14.42 -17.22
CA ILE A 104 21.69 15.09 -18.37
C ILE A 104 20.88 16.27 -17.83
N LYS A 105 21.27 17.48 -18.24
CA LYS A 105 20.59 18.72 -17.87
C LYS A 105 19.72 19.18 -19.03
N GLU A 106 18.42 19.25 -18.78
CA GLU A 106 17.47 19.84 -19.72
C GLU A 106 17.64 21.36 -19.74
N THR A 107 17.68 21.92 -20.95
CA THR A 107 17.84 23.37 -21.18
C THR A 107 16.51 24.05 -21.44
N HIS A 108 15.51 23.31 -21.93
CA HIS A 108 14.18 23.83 -22.18
C HIS A 108 13.38 23.98 -20.88
N ARG A 109 12.95 25.20 -20.57
CA ARG A 109 12.12 25.48 -19.38
C ARG A 109 10.68 25.07 -19.63
N SER A 110 10.18 24.15 -18.80
CA SER A 110 8.78 23.74 -18.77
C SER A 110 8.25 23.68 -17.34
N HIS A 111 6.92 23.59 -17.19
CA HIS A 111 6.30 23.39 -15.88
C HIS A 111 6.73 22.06 -15.26
N THR A 112 6.78 20.99 -16.06
CA THR A 112 7.27 19.66 -15.64
C THR A 112 8.70 19.72 -15.10
N LEU A 113 9.62 20.39 -15.81
CA LEU A 113 11.01 20.52 -15.34
C LEU A 113 11.10 21.33 -14.05
N THR A 114 10.30 22.39 -13.92
CA THR A 114 10.22 23.19 -12.69
C THR A 114 9.80 22.35 -11.50
N GLN A 115 8.73 21.56 -11.64
CA GLN A 115 8.24 20.67 -10.57
C GLN A 115 9.25 19.58 -10.24
N GLN A 116 9.85 18.93 -11.25
CA GLN A 116 10.88 17.91 -11.06
C GLN A 116 12.07 18.45 -10.25
N ASN A 117 12.57 19.64 -10.60
CA ASN A 117 13.70 20.25 -9.90
C ASN A 117 13.36 20.64 -8.47
N ALA A 118 12.14 21.14 -8.22
CA ALA A 118 11.67 21.45 -6.87
C ALA A 118 11.60 20.19 -6.00
N THR A 119 11.00 19.11 -6.50
CA THR A 119 10.96 17.81 -5.78
C THR A 119 12.36 17.27 -5.51
N MET A 120 13.26 17.35 -6.49
CA MET A 120 14.64 16.91 -6.31
C MET A 120 15.37 17.72 -5.23
N HIS A 121 15.18 19.04 -5.20
CA HIS A 121 15.77 19.91 -4.19
C HIS A 121 15.33 19.52 -2.77
N GLU A 122 14.05 19.18 -2.58
CA GLU A 122 13.53 18.71 -1.29
C GLU A 122 14.01 17.30 -0.92
N CYS A 123 14.14 16.39 -1.90
CA CYS A 123 14.45 14.98 -1.64
C CYS A 123 15.94 14.71 -1.42
N LEU A 124 16.84 15.43 -2.11
CA LEU A 124 18.28 15.13 -2.09
C LEU A 124 18.90 15.17 -0.67
N PRO A 125 18.60 16.16 0.20
CA PRO A 125 19.12 16.15 1.57
C PRO A 125 18.62 14.93 2.37
N LEU A 126 17.35 14.57 2.22
CA LEU A 126 16.76 13.40 2.89
C LEU A 126 17.41 12.08 2.42
N LEU A 127 17.69 11.98 1.12
CA LEU A 127 18.38 10.82 0.53
C LEU A 127 19.85 10.75 0.94
N ALA A 128 20.51 11.89 1.16
CA ALA A 128 21.87 11.97 1.67
C ALA A 128 21.99 11.59 3.15
N GLY A 129 20.87 11.33 3.83
CA GLY A 129 20.86 11.03 5.26
C GLY A 129 21.11 12.26 6.13
N ASP A 130 20.87 13.46 5.60
CA ASP A 130 21.00 14.73 6.33
C ASP A 130 19.82 14.89 7.31
N SER A 131 19.88 14.15 8.42
CA SER A 131 18.86 14.19 9.47
C SER A 131 19.46 13.93 10.84
N ASP A 132 19.35 14.94 11.72
CA ASP A 132 19.78 14.84 13.12
C ASP A 132 18.81 14.00 13.99
N THR A 133 17.64 13.66 13.45
CA THR A 133 16.54 13.07 14.24
C THR A 133 16.32 11.58 14.00
N LEU A 134 16.92 11.01 12.95
CA LEU A 134 16.65 9.65 12.49
C LEU A 134 17.87 8.76 12.67
N GLU A 135 17.67 7.59 13.28
CA GLU A 135 18.71 6.57 13.36
C GLU A 135 18.92 5.93 11.97
N LEU A 136 20.14 6.07 11.44
CA LEU A 136 20.54 5.52 10.15
C LEU A 136 21.19 4.14 10.32
N ASN A 137 20.95 3.25 9.36
CA ASN A 137 21.70 1.99 9.26
C ASN A 137 23.08 2.22 8.61
N ARG A 138 23.89 1.16 8.51
CA ARG A 138 25.24 1.20 7.89
C ARG A 138 25.29 1.65 6.41
N HIS A 139 24.13 1.78 5.76
CA HIS A 139 23.98 2.24 4.38
C HIS A 139 23.44 3.68 4.31
N GLY A 140 23.37 4.41 5.42
CA GLY A 140 22.86 5.78 5.47
C GLY A 140 21.33 5.89 5.34
N VAL A 141 20.61 4.77 5.43
CA VAL A 141 19.14 4.75 5.28
C VAL A 141 18.47 4.71 6.65
N PRO A 142 17.46 5.57 6.92
CA PRO A 142 16.71 5.54 8.16
C PRO A 142 16.07 4.18 8.45
N ARG A 143 16.09 3.75 9.71
CA ARG A 143 15.34 2.56 10.11
C ARG A 143 13.83 2.83 10.02
N LEU A 144 13.07 1.79 9.69
CA LEU A 144 11.61 1.83 9.74
C LEU A 144 11.15 2.04 11.20
N ARG A 145 10.46 3.15 11.47
CA ARG A 145 9.93 3.50 12.80
C ARG A 145 8.64 2.73 13.10
N ARG A 146 8.77 1.41 13.28
CA ARG A 146 7.64 0.46 13.38
C ARG A 146 6.61 0.90 14.40
N GLU A 147 7.04 1.23 15.62
CA GLU A 147 6.16 1.58 16.75
C GLU A 147 5.36 2.86 16.46
N ALA A 148 6.00 3.84 15.83
CA ALA A 148 5.32 5.08 15.43
C ALA A 148 4.26 4.83 14.36
N HIS A 149 4.55 3.96 13.38
CA HIS A 149 3.60 3.57 12.35
C HIS A 149 2.45 2.73 12.90
N VAL A 150 2.73 1.75 13.77
CA VAL A 150 1.69 0.95 14.46
C VAL A 150 0.75 1.86 15.25
N LYS A 151 1.29 2.78 16.07
CA LYS A 151 0.50 3.76 16.82
C LYS A 151 -0.38 4.63 15.91
N TYR A 152 0.17 5.07 14.79
CA TYR A 152 -0.58 5.85 13.81
C TYR A 152 -1.74 5.04 13.19
N LEU A 153 -1.49 3.80 12.77
CA LEU A 153 -2.50 2.97 12.12
C LEU A 153 -3.64 2.59 13.08
N HIS A 154 -3.34 2.25 14.34
CA HIS A 154 -4.38 2.06 15.35
C HIS A 154 -5.22 3.32 15.57
N LYS A 155 -4.61 4.51 15.57
CA LYS A 155 -5.35 5.77 15.66
C LYS A 155 -6.28 5.96 14.47
N GLN A 156 -5.89 5.56 13.26
CA GLN A 156 -6.71 5.67 12.05
C GLN A 156 -7.91 4.71 12.03
N LEU A 157 -7.89 3.64 12.82
CA LEU A 157 -9.04 2.77 13.04
C LEU A 157 -10.02 3.30 14.10
N GLY A 158 -9.68 4.42 14.76
CA GLY A 158 -10.53 5.12 15.71
C GLY A 158 -11.39 6.21 15.08
N LYS A 159 -11.82 7.17 15.91
CA LYS A 159 -12.60 8.33 15.45
C LYS A 159 -11.70 9.33 14.70
N LEU A 160 -12.05 9.62 13.45
CA LEU A 160 -11.35 10.60 12.62
C LEU A 160 -11.91 12.03 12.82
N PRO A 161 -11.07 13.08 12.69
CA PRO A 161 -11.53 14.46 12.81
C PRO A 161 -12.33 14.93 11.58
N ALA A 162 -13.09 16.01 11.74
CA ALA A 162 -14.02 16.55 10.73
C ALA A 162 -13.44 16.72 9.30
N PRO A 163 -12.15 17.09 9.10
CA PRO A 163 -11.60 17.20 7.74
C PRO A 163 -11.66 15.92 6.91
N TYR A 164 -11.81 14.73 7.52
CA TYR A 164 -11.97 13.47 6.81
C TYR A 164 -13.36 13.28 6.17
N LEU A 165 -14.30 14.23 6.35
CA LEU A 165 -15.63 14.18 5.73
C LEU A 165 -15.55 14.04 4.19
N ILE A 166 -14.54 14.64 3.55
CA ILE A 166 -14.34 14.52 2.09
C ILE A 166 -14.11 13.07 1.63
N ALA A 167 -13.74 12.19 2.56
CA ALA A 167 -13.46 10.78 2.33
C ALA A 167 -14.49 9.86 3.02
N ASP A 168 -15.68 10.37 3.38
CA ASP A 168 -16.73 9.56 4.01
C ASP A 168 -17.17 8.37 3.13
N ALA A 169 -17.19 8.55 1.80
CA ALA A 169 -17.45 7.47 0.85
C ALA A 169 -16.29 6.46 0.70
N SER A 170 -15.18 6.68 1.40
CA SER A 170 -13.97 5.84 1.34
C SER A 170 -13.63 5.20 2.69
N ARG A 171 -14.56 5.13 3.65
CA ARG A 171 -14.27 4.50 4.97
C ARG A 171 -13.73 3.07 4.86
N PRO A 172 -14.24 2.18 3.97
CA PRO A 172 -13.63 0.87 3.74
C PRO A 172 -12.14 0.90 3.37
N TRP A 173 -11.68 1.95 2.68
CA TRP A 173 -10.27 2.12 2.37
C TRP A 173 -9.42 2.41 3.60
N PHE A 174 -9.91 3.21 4.56
CA PHE A 174 -9.22 3.44 5.83
C PHE A 174 -9.07 2.16 6.64
N LEU A 175 -10.10 1.29 6.63
CA LEU A 175 -10.02 -0.03 7.24
C LEU A 175 -8.93 -0.88 6.57
N PHE A 176 -8.97 -0.99 5.25
CA PHE A 176 -8.01 -1.78 4.49
C PHE A 176 -6.57 -1.29 4.68
N TRP A 177 -6.31 -0.01 4.44
CA TRP A 177 -4.97 0.58 4.55
C TRP A 177 -4.39 0.38 5.96
N SER A 178 -5.21 0.59 6.99
CA SER A 178 -4.75 0.50 8.38
C SER A 178 -4.53 -0.94 8.81
N LEU A 179 -5.51 -1.83 8.58
CA LEU A 179 -5.41 -3.25 8.96
C LEU A 179 -4.31 -3.96 8.17
N ASN A 180 -4.17 -3.68 6.88
CA ASN A 180 -3.10 -4.24 6.07
C ASN A 180 -1.72 -3.74 6.52
N GLY A 181 -1.59 -2.45 6.82
CA GLY A 181 -0.35 -1.89 7.36
C GLY A 181 0.05 -2.54 8.68
N LEU A 182 -0.91 -2.73 9.61
CA LEU A 182 -0.67 -3.42 10.88
C LEU A 182 -0.24 -4.88 10.66
N ALA A 183 -0.94 -5.62 9.80
CA ALA A 183 -0.60 -7.01 9.49
C ALA A 183 0.80 -7.13 8.85
N LEU A 184 1.18 -6.22 7.94
CA LEU A 184 2.52 -6.17 7.34
C LEU A 184 3.61 -5.81 8.36
N LEU A 185 3.27 -5.06 9.41
CA LEU A 185 4.13 -4.78 10.56
C LEU A 185 4.13 -5.93 11.59
N GLY A 186 3.40 -7.02 11.34
CA GLY A 186 3.37 -8.20 12.20
C GLY A 186 2.49 -8.05 13.44
N GLU A 187 1.64 -7.03 13.49
CA GLU A 187 0.67 -6.85 14.58
C GLU A 187 -0.51 -7.82 14.43
N ASP A 188 -1.05 -8.28 15.57
CA ASP A 188 -2.30 -9.04 15.59
C ASP A 188 -3.49 -8.09 15.46
N VAL A 189 -4.25 -8.26 14.38
CA VAL A 189 -5.44 -7.47 14.07
C VAL A 189 -6.75 -8.16 14.43
N SER A 190 -6.70 -9.37 15.01
CA SER A 190 -7.88 -10.16 15.37
C SER A 190 -8.81 -9.43 16.36
N MET A 191 -8.26 -8.53 17.18
CA MET A 191 -9.01 -7.66 18.10
C MET A 191 -10.07 -6.79 17.41
N TYR A 192 -9.92 -6.50 16.11
CA TYR A 192 -10.87 -5.67 15.35
C TYR A 192 -12.05 -6.44 14.77
N ARG A 193 -12.10 -7.76 14.94
CA ARG A 193 -13.05 -8.62 14.23
C ARG A 193 -14.51 -8.23 14.47
N GLN A 194 -14.92 -8.08 15.73
CA GLN A 194 -16.31 -7.74 16.04
C GLN A 194 -16.72 -6.37 15.49
N GLN A 195 -15.84 -5.37 15.62
CA GLN A 195 -16.09 -4.02 15.08
C GLN A 195 -16.18 -4.04 13.54
N LEU A 196 -15.38 -4.89 12.89
CA LEU A 196 -15.42 -5.07 11.45
C LEU A 196 -16.68 -5.80 11.00
N ILE A 197 -17.18 -6.79 11.77
CA ILE A 197 -18.49 -7.43 11.54
C ILE A 197 -19.59 -6.36 11.54
N ASP A 198 -19.64 -5.53 12.58
CA ASP A 198 -20.69 -4.53 12.75
C ASP A 198 -20.62 -3.46 11.65
N THR A 199 -19.39 -3.04 11.30
CA THR A 199 -19.15 -2.09 10.22
C THR A 199 -19.55 -2.66 8.86
N ALA A 200 -19.18 -3.92 8.57
CA ALA A 200 -19.50 -4.57 7.31
C ALA A 200 -21.01 -4.78 7.16
N ARG A 201 -21.71 -5.19 8.22
CA ARG A 201 -23.18 -5.29 8.24
C ARG A 201 -23.84 -3.95 7.94
N ALA A 202 -23.34 -2.86 8.53
CA ALA A 202 -23.90 -1.52 8.32
C ALA A 202 -23.68 -0.98 6.89
N MET A 203 -22.61 -1.43 6.21
CA MET A 203 -22.23 -0.99 4.86
C MET A 203 -22.72 -1.91 3.74
N GLN A 204 -23.19 -3.13 4.06
CA GLN A 204 -23.68 -4.08 3.07
C GLN A 204 -25.10 -3.75 2.64
N ASN A 205 -25.34 -3.71 1.33
CA ASN A 205 -26.67 -3.42 0.81
C ASN A 205 -27.46 -4.71 0.53
N PRO A 206 -28.80 -4.70 0.72
CA PRO A 206 -29.66 -5.86 0.45
C PRO A 206 -29.62 -6.37 -1.01
N ASN A 207 -29.27 -5.49 -1.95
CA ASN A 207 -29.14 -5.83 -3.36
C ASN A 207 -27.74 -6.36 -3.73
N GLY A 208 -26.79 -6.41 -2.78
CA GLY A 208 -25.44 -6.92 -2.95
C GLY A 208 -24.38 -5.83 -2.98
N GLY A 209 -23.15 -6.19 -2.59
CA GLY A 209 -22.03 -5.25 -2.50
C GLY A 209 -22.02 -4.43 -1.20
N PHE A 210 -20.93 -3.66 -1.03
CA PHE A 210 -20.74 -2.76 0.10
C PHE A 210 -20.54 -1.32 -0.37
N GLY A 211 -21.20 -0.38 0.31
CA GLY A 211 -21.00 1.06 0.11
C GLY A 211 -19.81 1.62 0.88
N GLY A 212 -19.58 2.93 0.73
CA GLY A 212 -18.54 3.66 1.49
C GLY A 212 -18.93 3.94 2.94
N GLY A 213 -20.20 3.79 3.29
CA GLY A 213 -20.77 4.07 4.61
C GLY A 213 -22.20 3.55 4.70
N HIS A 214 -22.79 3.62 5.89
CA HIS A 214 -24.18 3.24 6.08
C HIS A 214 -25.12 4.06 5.18
N GLY A 215 -26.02 3.38 4.48
CA GLY A 215 -26.96 4.01 3.53
C GLY A 215 -26.35 4.43 2.19
N GLN A 216 -25.03 4.27 1.99
CA GLN A 216 -24.41 4.53 0.70
C GLN A 216 -24.56 3.31 -0.23
N MET A 217 -24.79 3.57 -1.52
CA MET A 217 -24.91 2.52 -2.53
C MET A 217 -23.62 1.71 -2.67
N SER A 218 -23.77 0.45 -3.06
CA SER A 218 -22.65 -0.45 -3.30
C SER A 218 -21.73 0.06 -4.40
N HIS A 219 -20.42 -0.06 -4.17
CA HIS A 219 -19.41 0.33 -5.14
C HIS A 219 -18.27 -0.70 -5.19
N LEU A 220 -17.69 -0.92 -6.37
CA LEU A 220 -16.64 -1.93 -6.56
C LEU A 220 -15.41 -1.66 -5.69
N ALA A 221 -14.94 -0.40 -5.65
CA ALA A 221 -13.77 -0.02 -4.86
C ALA A 221 -13.95 -0.28 -3.34
N THR A 222 -15.12 0.05 -2.79
CA THR A 222 -15.42 -0.12 -1.36
C THR A 222 -15.69 -1.57 -1.00
N SER A 223 -16.37 -2.31 -1.90
CA SER A 223 -16.57 -3.76 -1.75
C SER A 223 -15.23 -4.50 -1.74
N PHE A 224 -14.33 -4.14 -2.66
CA PHE A 224 -12.97 -4.68 -2.71
C PHE A 224 -12.20 -4.41 -1.41
N ALA A 225 -12.14 -3.14 -0.98
CA ALA A 225 -11.39 -2.77 0.23
C ALA A 225 -11.93 -3.47 1.49
N LEU A 226 -13.26 -3.57 1.63
CA LEU A 226 -13.87 -4.22 2.79
C LEU A 226 -13.67 -5.74 2.78
N ILE A 227 -13.78 -6.40 1.63
CA ILE A 227 -13.49 -7.84 1.49
C ILE A 227 -12.03 -8.14 1.84
N LEU A 228 -11.08 -7.31 1.39
CA LEU A 228 -9.68 -7.47 1.79
C LEU A 228 -9.46 -7.26 3.28
N SER A 229 -10.13 -6.27 3.87
CA SER A 229 -10.11 -6.05 5.33
C SER A 229 -10.62 -7.29 6.08
N ILE A 230 -11.71 -7.89 5.59
CA ILE A 230 -12.28 -9.14 6.12
C ILE A 230 -11.27 -10.28 6.03
N ALA A 231 -10.60 -10.44 4.88
CA ALA A 231 -9.61 -11.49 4.67
C ALA A 231 -8.36 -11.32 5.55
N ILE A 232 -7.93 -10.07 5.80
CA ILE A 232 -6.78 -9.76 6.65
C ILE A 232 -7.07 -10.10 8.12
N VAL A 233 -8.24 -9.74 8.62
CA VAL A 233 -8.62 -9.99 10.03
C VAL A 233 -8.98 -11.47 10.25
N GLY A 234 -9.69 -12.05 9.30
CA GLY A 234 -10.12 -13.44 9.33
C GLY A 234 -11.10 -13.80 10.45
N GLY A 235 -11.58 -15.04 10.43
CA GLY A 235 -12.60 -15.57 11.35
C GLY A 235 -13.86 -15.98 10.59
N GLU A 236 -14.38 -17.18 10.88
CA GLU A 236 -15.55 -17.75 10.22
C GLU A 236 -16.77 -16.82 10.37
N GLU A 237 -16.98 -16.30 11.58
CA GLU A 237 -18.03 -15.35 11.91
C GLU A 237 -17.99 -14.05 11.08
N LEU A 238 -16.80 -13.63 10.66
CA LEU A 238 -16.60 -12.45 9.84
C LEU A 238 -16.79 -12.75 8.36
N TYR A 239 -16.39 -13.94 7.89
CA TYR A 239 -16.63 -14.39 6.52
C TYR A 239 -18.12 -14.56 6.23
N GLU A 240 -18.88 -15.07 7.20
CA GLU A 240 -20.34 -15.26 7.10
C GLU A 240 -21.12 -13.94 7.02
N VAL A 241 -20.47 -12.78 7.27
CA VAL A 241 -21.13 -11.48 7.05
C VAL A 241 -21.40 -11.24 5.57
N ILE A 242 -20.62 -11.81 4.65
CA ILE A 242 -20.74 -11.52 3.21
C ILE A 242 -21.94 -12.28 2.63
N ASP A 243 -22.98 -11.56 2.19
CA ASP A 243 -24.05 -12.14 1.39
C ASP A 243 -23.53 -12.41 -0.03
N ARG A 244 -22.95 -13.60 -0.20
CA ARG A 244 -22.33 -14.03 -1.46
C ARG A 244 -23.34 -14.09 -2.61
N LYS A 245 -24.61 -14.39 -2.34
CA LYS A 245 -25.64 -14.50 -3.37
C LYS A 245 -26.05 -13.13 -3.88
N ALA A 246 -26.30 -12.19 -2.97
CA ALA A 246 -26.58 -10.80 -3.32
C ALA A 246 -25.36 -10.17 -4.00
N MET A 247 -24.15 -10.36 -3.45
CA MET A 247 -22.90 -9.89 -4.05
C MET A 247 -22.73 -10.38 -5.49
N TRP A 248 -22.93 -11.67 -5.75
CA TRP A 248 -22.82 -12.21 -7.10
C TRP A 248 -23.84 -11.61 -8.07
N LYS A 249 -25.11 -11.48 -7.63
CA LYS A 249 -26.16 -10.83 -8.44
C LYS A 249 -25.78 -9.38 -8.75
N TRP A 250 -25.36 -8.63 -7.74
CA TRP A 250 -24.92 -7.25 -7.92
C TRP A 250 -23.71 -7.13 -8.85
N LEU A 251 -22.72 -8.00 -8.73
CA LEU A 251 -21.55 -8.02 -9.64
C LEU A 251 -21.98 -8.34 -11.07
N TYR A 252 -22.89 -9.30 -11.27
CA TYR A 252 -23.46 -9.58 -12.58
C TYR A 252 -24.16 -8.33 -13.14
N ASP A 253 -25.04 -7.70 -12.36
CA ASP A 253 -25.77 -6.49 -12.76
C ASP A 253 -24.86 -5.26 -12.93
N THR A 254 -23.67 -5.23 -12.32
CA THR A 254 -22.76 -4.07 -12.36
C THR A 254 -21.67 -4.22 -13.41
N ILE A 255 -21.09 -5.41 -13.55
CA ILE A 255 -19.95 -5.69 -14.43
C ILE A 255 -20.45 -6.14 -15.82
N LEU A 256 -21.55 -6.89 -15.86
CA LEU A 256 -22.10 -7.45 -17.10
C LEU A 256 -23.33 -6.68 -17.61
N ALA A 257 -23.80 -5.66 -16.89
CA ALA A 257 -24.77 -4.74 -17.47
C ALA A 257 -24.15 -4.00 -18.66
N GLU A 258 -24.80 -4.13 -19.81
CA GLU A 258 -24.57 -3.29 -20.98
C GLU A 258 -24.51 -1.81 -20.55
N PRO A 259 -23.40 -1.10 -20.80
CA PRO A 259 -23.33 0.31 -20.47
C PRO A 259 -24.39 1.06 -21.29
N ARG A 260 -25.33 1.73 -20.60
CA ARG A 260 -26.41 2.51 -21.22
C ARG A 260 -26.01 3.98 -21.29
N TRP A 261 -25.98 4.51 -22.50
CA TRP A 261 -25.68 5.92 -22.75
C TRP A 261 -26.95 6.60 -23.29
N ARG A 262 -27.07 7.91 -23.11
CA ARG A 262 -28.16 8.71 -23.67
C ARG A 262 -27.59 9.98 -24.26
N VAL A 263 -27.68 10.12 -25.59
CA VAL A 263 -27.34 11.36 -26.28
C VAL A 263 -28.51 12.33 -26.18
N ARG A 264 -28.22 13.61 -25.89
CA ARG A 264 -29.21 14.68 -25.86
C ARG A 264 -28.68 15.89 -26.65
N PRO A 265 -29.53 16.64 -27.35
CA PRO A 265 -29.14 17.92 -27.92
C PRO A 265 -28.61 18.83 -26.81
N ARG A 266 -27.52 19.55 -27.09
CA ARG A 266 -27.06 20.61 -26.19
C ARG A 266 -28.01 21.80 -26.31
N THR A 267 -28.81 22.03 -25.28
CA THR A 267 -29.76 23.15 -25.21
C THR A 267 -29.12 24.36 -24.50
N GLY A 268 -29.40 25.59 -24.96
CA GLY A 268 -29.03 26.82 -24.26
C GLY A 268 -27.72 27.51 -24.70
N ALA A 269 -27.17 27.14 -25.86
CA ALA A 269 -26.14 27.90 -26.56
C ALA A 269 -26.65 28.30 -27.95
N ASP A 270 -26.11 29.37 -28.52
CA ASP A 270 -26.46 29.80 -29.87
C ASP A 270 -26.21 28.65 -30.85
N GLN A 271 -27.26 28.28 -31.59
CA GLN A 271 -27.18 27.22 -32.58
C GLN A 271 -26.49 27.78 -33.84
N VAL A 272 -25.23 27.39 -34.05
CA VAL A 272 -24.40 27.84 -35.16
C VAL A 272 -24.65 27.06 -36.45
N PHE A 273 -25.11 25.81 -36.35
CA PHE A 273 -25.39 24.91 -37.49
C PHE A 273 -26.90 24.74 -37.69
N ASP A 274 -27.31 24.60 -38.95
CA ASP A 274 -28.71 24.36 -39.30
C ASP A 274 -29.17 22.96 -38.84
N GLU A 275 -30.49 22.79 -38.69
CA GLU A 275 -31.06 21.52 -38.22
C GLU A 275 -30.78 20.36 -39.21
N GLU A 276 -30.76 20.64 -40.52
CA GLU A 276 -30.40 19.66 -41.54
C GLU A 276 -28.96 19.13 -41.44
N ASP A 277 -28.04 19.89 -40.83
CA ASP A 277 -26.63 19.51 -40.67
C ASP A 277 -26.39 18.60 -39.45
N ARG A 278 -27.43 18.30 -38.66
CA ARG A 278 -27.30 17.42 -37.50
C ARG A 278 -26.98 15.98 -37.91
N VAL A 279 -25.85 15.48 -37.44
CA VAL A 279 -25.47 14.07 -37.58
C VAL A 279 -26.21 13.17 -36.58
N ALA A 280 -26.40 11.90 -36.96
CA ALA A 280 -26.99 10.90 -36.09
C ALA A 280 -26.15 10.63 -34.82
N THR A 281 -26.78 10.12 -33.77
CA THR A 281 -26.11 9.77 -32.52
C THR A 281 -25.06 8.68 -32.75
N ILE A 282 -23.90 8.83 -32.12
CA ILE A 282 -22.80 7.86 -32.20
C ILE A 282 -22.69 7.09 -30.88
N HIS A 283 -22.41 5.79 -30.97
CA HIS A 283 -22.10 5.00 -29.78
C HIS A 283 -20.73 5.42 -29.23
N PRO A 284 -20.62 5.87 -27.96
CA PRO A 284 -19.43 6.55 -27.45
C PRO A 284 -18.18 5.67 -27.41
N ALA A 285 -18.35 4.35 -27.32
CA ALA A 285 -17.21 3.40 -27.31
C ALA A 285 -16.82 2.87 -28.69
N TYR A 286 -17.75 2.81 -29.64
CA TYR A 286 -17.51 2.15 -30.95
C TYR A 286 -17.41 3.14 -32.10
N THR A 287 -17.79 4.40 -31.88
CA THR A 287 -17.69 5.49 -32.86
C THR A 287 -18.42 5.18 -34.17
N ILE A 288 -19.52 4.42 -34.08
CA ILE A 288 -20.44 4.10 -35.18
C ILE A 288 -21.84 4.62 -34.81
N PRO A 289 -22.78 4.76 -35.79
CA PRO A 289 -24.15 5.14 -35.47
C PRO A 289 -24.76 4.24 -34.39
N GLU A 290 -25.31 4.85 -33.36
CA GLU A 290 -25.76 4.20 -32.13
C GLU A 290 -26.73 3.05 -32.41
N GLN A 291 -27.68 3.27 -33.32
CA GLN A 291 -28.66 2.27 -33.74
C GLN A 291 -28.01 1.02 -34.36
N LYS A 292 -26.91 1.18 -35.10
CA LYS A 292 -26.19 0.06 -35.72
C LYS A 292 -25.45 -0.77 -34.68
N ALA A 293 -24.86 -0.13 -33.66
CA ALA A 293 -24.24 -0.82 -32.54
C ALA A 293 -25.26 -1.68 -31.78
N TYR A 294 -26.44 -1.14 -31.47
CA TYR A 294 -27.49 -1.90 -30.77
C TYR A 294 -28.09 -3.01 -31.64
N ALA A 295 -28.30 -2.78 -32.94
CA ALA A 295 -28.79 -3.82 -33.85
C ALA A 295 -27.83 -5.01 -33.96
N MET A 296 -26.52 -4.74 -34.05
CA MET A 296 -25.50 -5.79 -34.09
C MET A 296 -25.47 -6.59 -32.79
N LYS A 297 -25.51 -5.91 -31.64
CA LYS A 297 -25.58 -6.55 -30.32
C LYS A 297 -26.82 -7.44 -30.18
N ALA A 298 -28.00 -6.92 -30.54
CA ALA A 298 -29.25 -7.68 -30.49
C ALA A 298 -29.20 -8.93 -31.36
N TYR A 299 -28.61 -8.85 -32.56
CA TYR A 299 -28.42 -10.00 -33.45
C TYR A 299 -27.59 -11.12 -32.81
N PHE A 300 -26.48 -10.79 -32.15
CA PHE A 300 -25.64 -11.80 -31.50
C PHE A 300 -26.23 -12.32 -30.18
N ALA A 301 -26.86 -11.45 -29.38
CA ALA A 301 -27.54 -11.85 -28.14
C ALA A 301 -28.74 -12.80 -28.39
N ALA A 302 -29.35 -12.75 -29.57
CA ALA A 302 -30.45 -13.65 -29.94
C ALA A 302 -29.99 -15.04 -30.38
N LYS A 303 -28.68 -15.29 -30.55
CA LYS A 303 -28.15 -16.62 -30.91
C LYS A 303 -27.86 -17.43 -29.66
N THR A 304 -28.34 -18.65 -29.60
CA THR A 304 -27.99 -19.62 -28.55
C THR A 304 -26.59 -20.20 -28.78
N GLY A 305 -25.76 -20.22 -27.73
CA GLY A 305 -24.44 -20.87 -27.75
C GLY A 305 -23.23 -19.94 -27.95
N PHE A 306 -23.43 -18.63 -27.87
CA PHE A 306 -22.39 -17.63 -27.64
C PHE A 306 -22.55 -16.98 -26.27
#